data_AF-V9M2S8-F1
#
_entry.id   AF-V9M2S8-F1
#
_cell.length_a   1.000
_cell.length_b   1.000
_cell.length_c   1.000
_cell.angle_alpha   90.00
_cell.angle_beta   90.00
_cell.angle_gamma   90.00
#
_symmetry.space_group_name_H-M   'P 1'
#
loop_
_entity.id
_entity.type
_entity.pdbx_description
1 polymer ?
#
loop_
_entity_poly.entity_id
_entity_poly.type
_entity_poly.pdbx_seq_one_letter_code
_entity_poly.pdbx_strand_id
1 'polypeptide(L)'
;FKDPFRKGNNILVMCDAYTPKGDPIPTNNRHKAVKIFDHPNVKAEEPWFGIEQEYTLLKKDVKWPLGWPLGGFPGPQGPYYCAVGADKAFGRDIVDGHYKACLYAGLSIGGANGEVMPGQWEFQISPTVGIGAGDQLWVARYILERITEICGVIVSFDPKPIEGDWNGAAAHTNFSTKSMRKEGGLDLIKKAIGKLEVKHKQHIAAYGEGNERRLTGKHETADINKFSWGVADRGASVRVGRDTEKEGKGYFEDRRPSSNMDPYLVTSMIAETTILG
;
A
#
# COMPACT_ATOMS: atom_id res chain seq x y z
N PHE A 1 19.66 0.86 -4.33
CA PHE A 1 19.37 -0.32 -3.48
C PHE A 1 20.33 -1.45 -3.86
N LYS A 2 20.71 -2.34 -2.93
CA LYS A 2 21.54 -3.51 -3.30
C LYS A 2 20.72 -4.46 -4.18
N ASP A 3 21.32 -5.04 -5.21
CA ASP A 3 20.61 -6.00 -6.09
C ASP A 3 20.53 -7.39 -5.41
N PRO A 4 19.34 -7.85 -4.98
CA PRO A 4 19.20 -9.14 -4.29
C PRO A 4 19.37 -10.34 -5.22
N PHE A 5 19.29 -10.15 -6.53
CA PHE A 5 19.41 -11.20 -7.54
C PHE A 5 20.87 -11.41 -7.94
N ARG A 6 21.57 -10.32 -8.26
CA ARG A 6 22.98 -10.37 -8.70
C ARG A 6 23.97 -10.39 -7.54
N LYS A 7 23.57 -9.89 -6.36
CA LYS A 7 24.39 -9.81 -5.13
C LYS A 7 25.72 -9.07 -5.36
N GLY A 8 26.65 -9.20 -4.40
CA GLY A 8 27.94 -8.51 -4.44
C GLY A 8 27.78 -6.99 -4.46
N ASN A 9 28.54 -6.32 -5.33
CA ASN A 9 28.52 -4.87 -5.47
C ASN A 9 27.49 -4.37 -6.50
N ASN A 10 26.62 -5.24 -7.01
CA ASN A 10 25.59 -4.87 -7.99
C ASN A 10 24.42 -4.12 -7.30
N ILE A 11 23.80 -3.21 -8.04
CA ILE A 11 22.75 -2.32 -7.51
C ILE A 11 21.51 -2.27 -8.39
N LEU A 12 20.36 -2.01 -7.75
CA LEU A 12 19.14 -1.54 -8.37
C LEU A 12 19.04 -0.02 -8.21
N VAL A 13 18.72 0.67 -9.32
CA VAL A 13 18.60 2.13 -9.38
C VAL A 13 17.16 2.49 -9.69
N MET A 14 16.49 3.17 -8.75
CA MET A 14 15.20 3.79 -8.99
C MET A 14 15.42 5.10 -9.74
N CYS A 15 14.69 5.32 -10.83
CA CYS A 15 14.92 6.40 -11.77
C CYS A 15 13.70 7.28 -11.96
N ASP A 16 13.94 8.51 -12.40
CA ASP A 16 12.94 9.40 -12.98
C ASP A 16 12.94 9.31 -14.51
N ALA A 17 11.83 9.71 -15.13
CA ALA A 17 11.71 9.80 -16.58
C ALA A 17 11.52 11.26 -17.05
N TYR A 18 12.33 11.67 -18.02
CA TYR A 18 12.37 13.02 -18.59
C TYR A 18 12.47 12.95 -20.11
N THR A 19 11.97 13.99 -20.78
CA THR A 19 12.22 14.20 -22.22
C THR A 19 13.69 14.54 -22.46
N PRO A 20 14.21 14.44 -23.70
CA PRO A 20 15.58 14.88 -24.00
C PRO A 20 15.85 16.37 -23.70
N LYS A 21 14.81 17.19 -23.56
CA LYS A 21 14.92 18.62 -23.20
C LYS A 21 15.07 18.85 -21.68
N GLY A 22 14.92 17.80 -20.87
CA GLY A 22 14.96 17.89 -19.40
C GLY A 22 13.60 18.11 -18.75
N ASP A 23 12.50 18.08 -19.52
CA ASP A 23 11.14 18.23 -18.98
C ASP A 23 10.61 16.88 -18.44
N PRO A 24 9.97 16.82 -17.26
CA PRO A 24 9.38 15.58 -16.76
C PRO A 24 8.27 15.11 -17.71
N ILE A 25 8.27 13.82 -18.07
CA ILE A 25 7.20 13.27 -18.91
C ILE A 25 5.85 13.25 -18.17
N PRO A 26 4.69 13.23 -18.86
CA PRO A 26 3.38 13.33 -18.20
C PRO A 26 3.11 12.30 -17.10
N THR A 27 3.67 11.10 -17.24
CA THR A 27 3.54 9.98 -16.28
C THR A 27 4.57 10.03 -15.14
N ASN A 28 5.49 10.99 -15.14
CA ASN A 28 6.43 11.19 -14.03
C ASN A 28 5.74 11.91 -12.86
N ASN A 29 5.03 11.13 -12.04
CA ASN A 29 4.40 11.63 -10.82
C ASN A 29 5.40 11.85 -9.67
N ARG A 30 6.56 11.18 -9.70
CA ARG A 30 7.64 11.39 -8.72
C ARG A 30 8.11 12.84 -8.70
N HIS A 31 8.32 13.44 -9.87
CA HIS A 31 8.71 14.86 -9.98
C HIS A 31 7.70 15.81 -9.31
N LYS A 32 6.39 15.54 -9.44
CA LYS A 32 5.33 16.34 -8.79
C LYS A 32 5.36 16.13 -7.27
N ALA A 33 5.48 14.88 -6.82
CA ALA A 33 5.55 14.53 -5.40
C ALA A 33 6.76 15.16 -4.70
N VAL A 34 7.94 15.18 -5.36
CA VAL A 34 9.16 15.84 -4.84
C VAL A 34 8.88 17.30 -4.52
N LYS A 35 8.17 18.05 -5.37
CA LYS A 35 7.85 19.47 -5.10
C LYS A 35 7.04 19.66 -3.81
N ILE A 36 6.10 18.77 -3.54
CA ILE A 36 5.31 18.80 -2.30
C ILE A 36 6.18 18.47 -1.09
N PHE A 37 6.94 17.38 -1.16
CA PHE A 37 7.83 16.99 -0.06
C PHE A 37 8.99 17.96 0.15
N ASP A 38 9.36 18.73 -0.87
CA ASP A 38 10.37 19.77 -0.78
C ASP A 38 9.84 21.08 -0.20
N HIS A 39 8.52 21.25 -0.10
CA HIS A 39 7.92 22.44 0.47
C HIS A 39 8.36 22.62 1.94
N PRO A 40 8.82 23.82 2.37
CA PRO A 40 9.39 24.02 3.70
C PRO A 40 8.51 23.54 4.87
N ASN A 41 7.20 23.80 4.80
CA ASN A 41 6.25 23.35 5.83
C ASN A 41 6.11 21.83 5.88
N VAL A 42 6.19 21.15 4.73
CA VAL A 42 6.11 19.69 4.67
C VAL A 42 7.41 19.08 5.20
N LYS A 43 8.59 19.61 4.82
CA LYS A 43 9.87 19.18 5.39
C LYS A 43 9.90 19.32 6.91
N ALA A 44 9.43 20.44 7.44
CA ALA A 44 9.44 20.73 8.88
C ALA A 44 8.58 19.72 9.69
N GLU A 45 7.50 19.24 9.08
CA GLU A 45 6.60 18.25 9.68
C GLU A 45 7.07 16.80 9.53
N GLU A 46 8.13 16.52 8.77
CA GLU A 46 8.74 15.18 8.62
C GLU A 46 7.68 14.05 8.47
N PRO A 47 6.91 14.07 7.36
CA PRO A 47 5.80 13.15 7.15
C PRO A 47 6.31 11.71 7.03
N TRP A 48 5.79 10.85 7.89
CA TRP A 48 6.05 9.41 7.87
C TRP A 48 4.90 8.68 7.20
N PHE A 49 5.26 7.69 6.39
CA PHE A 49 4.35 6.77 5.73
C PHE A 49 4.70 5.33 6.07
N GLY A 50 3.66 4.53 6.30
CA GLY A 50 3.73 3.07 6.29
C GLY A 50 2.69 2.54 5.32
N ILE A 51 3.11 1.90 4.23
CA ILE A 51 2.18 1.43 3.19
C ILE A 51 2.08 -0.09 3.24
N GLU A 52 0.85 -0.57 3.38
CA GLU A 52 0.46 -1.98 3.44
C GLU A 52 0.05 -2.43 2.04
N GLN A 53 0.97 -3.04 1.28
CA GLN A 53 0.71 -3.46 -0.09
C GLN A 53 0.13 -4.87 -0.12
N GLU A 54 -1.16 -4.97 -0.40
CA GLU A 54 -1.79 -6.24 -0.71
C GLU A 54 -1.63 -6.58 -2.20
N TYR A 55 -1.58 -7.87 -2.52
CA TYR A 55 -1.48 -8.39 -3.88
C TYR A 55 -2.00 -9.82 -3.96
N THR A 56 -2.38 -10.26 -5.15
CA THR A 56 -2.85 -11.64 -5.38
C THR A 56 -1.94 -12.37 -6.35
N LEU A 57 -1.58 -13.60 -6.00
CA LEU A 57 -0.79 -14.49 -6.86
C LEU A 57 -1.71 -15.28 -7.79
N LEU A 58 -1.39 -15.32 -9.08
CA LEU A 58 -2.15 -15.98 -10.13
C LEU A 58 -1.29 -17.00 -10.89
N LYS A 59 -1.91 -18.11 -11.30
CA LYS A 59 -1.33 -19.09 -12.21
C LYS A 59 -1.13 -18.46 -13.59
N LYS A 60 0.08 -18.56 -14.15
CA LYS A 60 0.49 -17.89 -15.39
C LYS A 60 -0.45 -18.11 -16.57
N ASP A 61 -0.80 -19.36 -16.87
CA ASP A 61 -1.47 -19.70 -18.13
C ASP A 61 -2.97 -19.39 -18.13
N VAL A 62 -3.60 -19.47 -16.95
CA VAL A 62 -5.06 -19.36 -16.79
C VAL A 62 -5.49 -18.08 -16.08
N LYS A 63 -4.54 -17.30 -15.55
CA LYS A 63 -4.79 -16.08 -14.75
C LYS A 63 -5.80 -16.32 -13.61
N TRP A 64 -5.73 -17.51 -13.01
CA TRP A 64 -6.59 -17.95 -11.90
C TRP A 64 -5.78 -17.98 -10.59
N PRO A 65 -6.36 -17.64 -9.43
CA PRO A 65 -5.57 -17.51 -8.21
C PRO A 65 -4.78 -18.76 -7.83
N LEU A 66 -3.58 -18.55 -7.30
CA LEU A 66 -2.67 -19.61 -6.90
C LEU A 66 -3.30 -20.44 -5.76
N GLY A 67 -3.24 -21.77 -5.88
CA GLY A 67 -3.89 -22.69 -4.95
C GLY A 67 -5.36 -23.00 -5.25
N TRP A 68 -6.01 -22.26 -6.15
CA TRP A 68 -7.42 -22.50 -6.46
C TRP A 68 -7.60 -23.66 -7.45
N PRO A 69 -8.67 -24.47 -7.35
CA PRO A 69 -9.00 -25.46 -8.36
C PRO A 69 -9.33 -24.76 -9.70
N LEU A 70 -8.95 -25.36 -10.82
CA LEU A 70 -9.25 -24.81 -12.14
C LEU A 70 -10.76 -24.83 -12.38
N GLY A 71 -11.34 -23.69 -12.78
CA GLY A 71 -12.78 -23.55 -13.02
C GLY A 71 -13.64 -23.64 -11.76
N GLY A 72 -13.04 -23.55 -10.57
CA GLY A 72 -13.76 -23.63 -9.29
C GLY A 72 -13.15 -22.75 -8.22
N PHE A 73 -13.70 -22.87 -7.02
CA PHE A 73 -13.34 -22.09 -5.84
C PHE A 73 -12.82 -22.99 -4.73
N PRO A 74 -11.90 -22.51 -3.87
CA PRO A 74 -11.59 -23.17 -2.61
C PRO A 74 -12.78 -23.04 -1.64
N GLY A 75 -12.61 -23.55 -0.41
CA GLY A 75 -13.55 -23.27 0.68
C GLY A 75 -13.71 -21.77 0.96
N PRO A 76 -14.76 -21.37 1.70
CA PRO A 76 -15.03 -19.96 1.98
C PRO A 76 -13.92 -19.29 2.78
N GLN A 77 -13.84 -17.96 2.71
CA GLN A 77 -12.87 -17.17 3.47
C GLN A 77 -12.96 -17.42 4.98
N GLY A 78 -11.83 -17.30 5.68
CA GLY A 78 -11.75 -17.56 7.12
C GLY A 78 -10.44 -18.26 7.52
N PRO A 79 -10.14 -19.46 7.00
CA PRO A 79 -8.96 -20.23 7.41
C PRO A 79 -7.65 -19.78 6.73
N TYR A 80 -7.66 -18.69 5.96
CA TYR A 80 -6.53 -18.27 5.11
C TYR A 80 -5.71 -17.12 5.69
N TYR A 81 -6.35 -16.16 6.35
CA TYR A 81 -5.67 -15.01 6.97
C TYR A 81 -4.65 -15.49 8.01
N CYS A 82 -3.39 -15.07 7.85
CA CYS A 82 -2.25 -15.49 8.70
C CYS A 82 -2.06 -17.01 8.85
N ALA A 83 -2.57 -17.82 7.92
CA ALA A 83 -2.63 -19.27 8.08
C ALA A 83 -1.29 -19.98 7.87
N VAL A 84 -1.18 -21.19 8.41
CA VAL A 84 -0.10 -22.14 8.14
C VAL A 84 -0.70 -23.46 7.68
N GLY A 85 -0.15 -24.08 6.64
CA GLY A 85 -0.64 -25.32 6.05
C GLY A 85 -0.63 -25.29 4.52
N ALA A 86 -0.33 -26.43 3.89
CA ALA A 86 -0.27 -26.55 2.43
C ALA A 86 -1.63 -26.36 1.74
N ASP A 87 -2.72 -26.56 2.49
CA ASP A 87 -4.11 -26.39 2.09
C ASP A 87 -4.64 -24.96 2.29
N LYS A 88 -3.81 -24.05 2.84
CA LYS A 88 -4.23 -22.69 3.26
C LYS A 88 -3.30 -21.59 2.77
N ALA A 89 -1.99 -21.80 2.80
CA ALA A 89 -0.97 -20.77 2.56
C ALA A 89 -0.26 -21.00 1.22
N PHE A 90 -0.83 -20.48 0.13
CA PHE A 90 -0.34 -20.68 -1.23
C PHE A 90 0.70 -19.62 -1.64
N GLY A 91 1.92 -20.04 -1.99
CA GLY A 91 2.98 -19.13 -2.46
C GLY A 91 3.84 -18.50 -1.36
N ARG A 92 3.92 -19.12 -0.17
CA ARG A 92 4.75 -18.62 0.94
C ARG A 92 6.24 -18.52 0.59
N ASP A 93 6.73 -19.39 -0.29
CA ASP A 93 8.09 -19.36 -0.82
C ASP A 93 8.40 -18.05 -1.57
N ILE A 94 7.45 -17.55 -2.36
CA ILE A 94 7.53 -16.24 -3.02
C ILE A 94 7.59 -15.13 -1.98
N VAL A 95 6.71 -15.17 -0.98
CA VAL A 95 6.61 -14.13 0.06
C VAL A 95 7.88 -14.06 0.92
N ASP A 96 8.35 -15.20 1.43
CA ASP A 96 9.56 -15.24 2.25
C ASP A 96 10.82 -14.90 1.43
N GLY A 97 10.84 -15.29 0.15
CA GLY A 97 11.89 -14.91 -0.80
C GLY A 97 11.92 -13.39 -1.02
N HIS A 98 10.76 -12.79 -1.24
CA HIS A 98 10.59 -11.34 -1.41
C HIS A 98 10.98 -10.58 -0.15
N TYR A 99 10.56 -11.05 1.01
CA TYR A 99 10.89 -10.42 2.30
C TYR A 99 12.40 -10.34 2.51
N LYS A 100 13.11 -11.46 2.31
CA LYS A 100 14.58 -11.52 2.41
C LYS A 100 15.26 -10.65 1.35
N ALA A 101 14.74 -10.61 0.14
CA ALA A 101 15.27 -9.79 -0.95
C ALA A 101 15.13 -8.29 -0.65
N CYS A 102 13.99 -7.86 -0.12
CA CYS A 102 13.74 -6.48 0.30
C CYS A 102 14.68 -6.05 1.44
N LEU A 103 14.85 -6.90 2.47
CA LEU A 103 15.81 -6.66 3.55
C LEU A 103 17.24 -6.53 3.01
N TYR A 104 17.66 -7.46 2.12
CA TYR A 104 18.99 -7.40 1.51
C TYR A 104 19.20 -6.12 0.70
N ALA A 105 18.16 -5.69 -0.05
CA ALA A 105 18.18 -4.48 -0.86
C ALA A 105 18.28 -3.19 -0.03
N GLY A 106 18.00 -3.27 1.28
CA GLY A 106 17.99 -2.16 2.22
C GLY A 106 16.67 -1.40 2.24
N LEU A 107 15.56 -2.06 1.89
CA LEU A 107 14.22 -1.49 2.03
C LEU A 107 13.76 -1.58 3.49
N SER A 108 12.98 -0.60 3.92
CA SER A 108 12.27 -0.52 5.20
C SER A 108 11.05 -1.46 5.21
N ILE A 109 11.23 -2.73 4.85
CA ILE A 109 10.15 -3.72 4.94
C ILE A 109 9.90 -4.06 6.41
N GLY A 110 8.70 -3.75 6.90
CA GLY A 110 8.32 -3.87 8.30
C GLY A 110 7.68 -5.21 8.65
N GLY A 111 7.07 -5.89 7.68
CA GLY A 111 6.34 -7.13 7.90
C GLY A 111 5.73 -7.70 6.61
N ALA A 112 5.17 -8.90 6.73
CA ALA A 112 4.38 -9.56 5.70
C ALA A 112 3.41 -10.55 6.36
N ASN A 113 2.23 -10.74 5.76
CA ASN A 113 1.22 -11.66 6.23
C ASN A 113 0.42 -12.27 5.07
N GLY A 114 -0.20 -13.43 5.32
CA GLY A 114 -1.20 -13.99 4.42
C GLY A 114 -2.51 -13.25 4.61
N GLU A 115 -3.16 -12.89 3.51
CA GLU A 115 -4.41 -12.13 3.53
C GLU A 115 -5.66 -13.02 3.56
N VAL A 116 -6.83 -12.38 3.68
CA VAL A 116 -8.12 -13.07 3.82
C VAL A 116 -8.46 -13.96 2.62
N MET A 117 -8.19 -13.50 1.39
CA MET A 117 -8.43 -14.28 0.19
C MET A 117 -7.30 -15.32 -0.02
N PRO A 118 -7.61 -16.60 -0.29
CA PRO A 118 -6.59 -17.61 -0.54
C PRO A 118 -5.72 -17.25 -1.74
N GLY A 119 -4.40 -17.17 -1.54
CA GLY A 119 -3.44 -16.73 -2.55
C GLY A 119 -3.21 -15.21 -2.59
N GLN A 120 -3.87 -14.46 -1.72
CA GLN A 120 -3.60 -13.05 -1.45
C GLN A 120 -2.60 -12.91 -0.29
N TRP A 121 -1.74 -11.90 -0.39
CA TRP A 121 -0.68 -11.63 0.57
C TRP A 121 -0.49 -10.13 0.73
N GLU A 122 0.16 -9.74 1.82
CA GLU A 122 0.53 -8.36 2.11
C GLU A 122 2.02 -8.27 2.50
N PHE A 123 2.64 -7.14 2.14
CA PHE A 123 3.88 -6.68 2.77
C PHE A 123 3.77 -5.20 3.14
N GLN A 124 4.45 -4.78 4.21
CA GLN A 124 4.44 -3.38 4.65
C GLN A 124 5.79 -2.72 4.45
N ILE A 125 5.82 -1.56 3.78
CA ILE A 125 7.00 -0.67 3.73
C ILE A 125 6.82 0.44 4.74
N SER A 126 7.51 0.36 5.88
CA SER A 126 7.29 1.24 7.02
C SER A 126 8.43 1.21 8.06
N PRO A 127 8.70 2.34 8.76
CA PRO A 127 8.31 3.69 8.37
C PRO A 127 9.25 4.22 7.27
N THR A 128 8.71 5.08 6.41
CA THR A 128 9.45 5.81 5.38
C THR A 128 9.10 7.30 5.44
N VAL A 129 10.02 8.18 5.01
CA VAL A 129 9.83 9.63 5.10
C VAL A 129 9.66 10.22 3.70
N GLY A 130 8.59 11.00 3.52
CA GLY A 130 8.33 11.77 2.28
C GLY A 130 8.47 10.93 1.00
N ILE A 131 9.30 11.41 0.07
CA ILE A 131 9.51 10.76 -1.24
C ILE A 131 10.04 9.31 -1.14
N GLY A 132 10.71 8.97 -0.03
CA GLY A 132 11.24 7.64 0.21
C GLY A 132 10.15 6.56 0.26
N ALA A 133 8.91 6.93 0.63
CA ALA A 133 7.78 6.00 0.63
C ALA A 133 7.48 5.46 -0.78
N GLY A 134 7.43 6.36 -1.77
CA GLY A 134 7.21 5.98 -3.17
C GLY A 134 8.40 5.24 -3.78
N ASP A 135 9.61 5.73 -3.55
CA ASP A 135 10.82 5.09 -4.08
C ASP A 135 10.96 3.65 -3.59
N GLN A 136 10.73 3.40 -2.30
CA GLN A 136 10.86 2.07 -1.74
C GLN A 136 9.72 1.13 -2.14
N LEU A 137 8.47 1.61 -2.21
CA LEU A 137 7.36 0.74 -2.62
C LEU A 137 7.48 0.31 -4.08
N TRP A 138 7.88 1.20 -5.00
CA TRP A 138 8.12 0.83 -6.39
C TRP A 138 9.23 -0.20 -6.54
N VAL A 139 10.33 -0.06 -5.79
CA VAL A 139 11.42 -1.06 -5.80
C VAL A 139 10.97 -2.38 -5.15
N ALA A 140 10.15 -2.34 -4.10
CA ALA A 140 9.57 -3.53 -3.50
C ALA A 140 8.66 -4.28 -4.49
N ARG A 141 7.80 -3.57 -5.23
CA ARG A 141 6.96 -4.13 -6.30
C ARG A 141 7.79 -4.75 -7.41
N TYR A 142 8.86 -4.08 -7.84
CA TYR A 142 9.80 -4.62 -8.82
C TYR A 142 10.43 -5.94 -8.33
N ILE A 143 10.94 -5.98 -7.09
CA ILE A 143 11.54 -7.19 -6.53
C ILE A 143 10.50 -8.32 -6.45
N LEU A 144 9.26 -8.02 -6.07
CA LEU A 144 8.17 -9.00 -6.01
C LEU A 144 7.90 -9.63 -7.38
N GLU A 145 7.69 -8.80 -8.39
CA GLU A 145 7.39 -9.28 -9.74
C GLU A 145 8.57 -10.05 -10.36
N ARG A 146 9.81 -9.63 -10.07
CA ARG A 146 11.02 -10.37 -10.45
C ARG A 146 11.12 -11.74 -9.80
N ILE A 147 10.66 -11.90 -8.56
CA ILE A 147 10.61 -13.22 -7.89
C ILE A 147 9.49 -14.07 -8.45
N THR A 148 8.31 -13.49 -8.68
CA THR A 148 7.19 -14.24 -9.26
C THR A 148 7.52 -14.72 -10.68
N GLU A 149 8.30 -13.94 -11.45
CA GLU A 149 8.85 -14.38 -12.75
C GLU A 149 9.68 -15.67 -12.62
N ILE A 150 10.59 -15.75 -11.65
CA ILE A 150 11.43 -16.94 -11.39
C ILE A 150 10.55 -18.15 -11.03
N CYS A 151 9.46 -17.92 -10.29
CA CYS A 151 8.52 -18.95 -9.86
C CYS A 151 7.48 -19.32 -10.93
N GLY A 152 7.43 -18.62 -12.07
CA GLY A 152 6.39 -18.84 -13.09
C GLY A 152 4.98 -18.46 -12.62
N VAL A 153 4.88 -17.49 -11.72
CA VAL A 153 3.63 -16.98 -11.13
C VAL A 153 3.43 -15.52 -11.59
N ILE A 154 2.17 -15.12 -11.75
CA ILE A 154 1.81 -13.72 -12.04
C ILE A 154 1.40 -13.05 -10.73
N VAL A 155 1.92 -11.86 -10.46
CA VAL A 155 1.38 -10.98 -9.40
C VAL A 155 0.33 -10.04 -9.99
N SER A 156 -0.76 -9.84 -9.27
CA SER A 156 -1.79 -8.86 -9.60
C SER A 156 -1.94 -7.85 -8.47
N PHE A 157 -1.93 -6.57 -8.85
CA PHE A 157 -2.31 -5.44 -8.00
C PHE A 157 -3.72 -4.94 -8.36
N ASP A 158 -4.54 -5.74 -9.05
CA ASP A 158 -5.93 -5.37 -9.32
C ASP A 158 -6.69 -5.22 -7.97
N PRO A 159 -7.44 -4.12 -7.75
CA PRO A 159 -8.20 -3.90 -6.51
C PRO A 159 -9.23 -4.97 -6.18
N LYS A 160 -9.73 -5.69 -7.17
CA LYS A 160 -10.76 -6.72 -7.03
C LYS A 160 -10.49 -7.82 -8.07
N PRO A 161 -9.50 -8.70 -7.82
CA PRO A 161 -9.03 -9.66 -8.82
C PRO A 161 -10.07 -10.76 -9.11
N ILE A 162 -10.94 -11.07 -8.14
CA ILE A 162 -12.04 -12.02 -8.27
C ILE A 162 -13.32 -11.34 -7.78
N GLU A 163 -14.38 -11.40 -8.60
CA GLU A 163 -15.69 -10.89 -8.25
C GLU A 163 -16.40 -11.77 -7.21
N GLY A 164 -17.42 -11.22 -6.54
CA GLY A 164 -18.20 -11.92 -5.53
C GLY A 164 -17.62 -11.80 -4.12
N ASP A 165 -17.85 -12.85 -3.33
CA ASP A 165 -17.65 -12.90 -1.86
C ASP A 165 -16.18 -13.15 -1.45
N TRP A 166 -15.26 -12.51 -2.16
CA TRP A 166 -13.82 -12.56 -1.91
C TRP A 166 -13.30 -11.16 -1.59
N ASN A 167 -12.32 -11.04 -0.71
CA ASN A 167 -11.72 -9.74 -0.41
C ASN A 167 -11.10 -9.12 -1.68
N GLY A 168 -11.09 -7.80 -1.75
CA GLY A 168 -10.28 -7.07 -2.72
C GLY A 168 -8.88 -6.82 -2.17
N ALA A 169 -8.04 -6.17 -2.97
CA ALA A 169 -6.65 -5.85 -2.62
C ALA A 169 -6.44 -4.34 -2.47
N ALA A 170 -5.86 -3.91 -1.34
CA ALA A 170 -5.63 -2.52 -1.00
C ALA A 170 -4.14 -2.13 -0.94
N ALA A 171 -3.92 -0.82 -0.75
CA ALA A 171 -2.62 -0.27 -0.37
C ALA A 171 -2.80 0.69 0.82
N HIS A 172 -3.22 0.17 1.98
CA HIS A 172 -3.55 1.02 3.12
C HIS A 172 -2.34 1.88 3.50
N THR A 173 -2.59 3.18 3.69
CA THR A 173 -1.52 4.16 3.89
C THR A 173 -1.62 4.74 5.29
N ASN A 174 -0.73 4.28 6.16
CA ASN A 174 -0.53 4.82 7.49
C ASN A 174 0.24 6.14 7.39
N PHE A 175 -0.23 7.19 8.05
CA PHE A 175 0.36 8.53 7.96
C PHE A 175 0.46 9.21 9.32
N SER A 176 1.60 9.86 9.56
CA SER A 176 1.77 10.79 10.67
C SER A 176 2.77 11.89 10.33
N THR A 177 2.62 13.04 10.99
CA THR A 177 3.67 14.06 11.03
C THR A 177 4.39 14.08 12.37
N LYS A 178 5.53 14.77 12.44
CA LYS A 178 6.29 15.01 13.66
C LYS A 178 5.42 15.56 14.77
N SER A 179 4.49 16.45 14.45
CA SER A 179 3.55 17.02 15.43
C SER A 179 2.48 16.00 15.87
N MET A 180 1.98 15.15 14.96
CA MET A 180 1.02 14.08 15.31
C MET A 180 1.61 13.00 16.23
N ARG A 181 2.93 12.80 16.18
CA ARG A 181 3.65 11.84 17.03
C ARG A 181 4.02 12.40 18.41
N LYS A 182 3.75 13.69 18.68
CA LYS A 182 4.01 14.36 19.96
C LYS A 182 2.76 14.41 20.83
N GLU A 183 2.95 14.82 22.09
CA GLU A 183 1.86 14.99 23.05
C GLU A 183 0.74 15.89 22.50
N GLY A 184 -0.52 15.45 22.65
CA GLY A 184 -1.68 16.13 22.05
C GLY A 184 -1.85 15.90 20.54
N GLY A 185 -1.06 15.00 19.94
CA GLY A 185 -1.06 14.74 18.51
C GLY A 185 -2.37 14.16 17.96
N LEU A 186 -3.20 13.53 18.79
CA LEU A 186 -4.51 12.99 18.40
C LEU A 186 -5.46 14.07 17.86
N ASP A 187 -5.42 15.29 18.42
CA ASP A 187 -6.24 16.39 17.91
C ASP A 187 -5.77 16.85 16.52
N LEU A 188 -4.47 16.78 16.25
CA LEU A 188 -3.92 17.04 14.93
C LEU A 188 -4.30 15.95 13.93
N ILE A 189 -4.32 14.69 14.36
CA ILE A 189 -4.82 13.56 13.58
C ILE A 189 -6.28 13.80 13.18
N LYS A 190 -7.16 14.12 14.14
CA LYS A 190 -8.59 14.40 13.86
C LYS A 190 -8.77 15.57 12.90
N LYS A 191 -7.98 16.65 13.06
CA LYS A 191 -7.99 17.78 12.11
C LYS A 191 -7.56 17.37 10.70
N ALA A 192 -6.50 16.57 10.58
CA ALA A 192 -6.05 16.06 9.29
C ALA A 192 -7.09 15.16 8.60
N ILE A 193 -7.77 14.30 9.37
CA ILE A 193 -8.88 13.47 8.87
C ILE A 193 -10.02 14.35 8.34
N GLY A 194 -10.38 15.42 9.05
CA GLY A 194 -11.40 16.38 8.57
C GLY A 194 -11.03 17.04 7.23
N LYS A 195 -9.74 17.35 7.00
CA LYS A 195 -9.28 17.85 5.69
C LYS A 195 -9.40 16.79 4.59
N LEU A 196 -9.08 15.53 4.89
CA LEU A 196 -9.23 14.41 3.97
C LEU A 196 -10.69 14.13 3.60
N GLU A 197 -11.62 14.34 4.53
CA GLU A 197 -13.06 14.24 4.29
C GLU A 197 -13.51 15.25 3.24
N VAL A 198 -13.14 16.52 3.41
CA VAL A 198 -13.47 17.60 2.45
C VAL A 198 -12.94 17.29 1.06
N LYS A 199 -11.74 16.69 0.97
CA LYS A 199 -11.08 16.35 -0.30
C LYS A 199 -11.34 14.91 -0.77
N HIS A 200 -12.31 14.20 -0.19
CA HIS A 200 -12.51 12.77 -0.43
C HIS A 200 -12.64 12.42 -1.91
N LYS A 201 -13.48 13.15 -2.67
CA LYS A 201 -13.69 12.91 -4.10
C LYS A 201 -12.42 13.10 -4.93
N GLN A 202 -11.59 14.09 -4.62
CA GLN A 202 -10.32 14.30 -5.33
C GLN A 202 -9.32 13.19 -5.03
N HIS A 203 -9.25 12.73 -3.78
CA HIS A 203 -8.39 11.61 -3.40
C HIS A 203 -8.84 10.32 -4.09
N ILE A 204 -10.13 9.98 -4.05
CA ILE A 204 -10.65 8.75 -4.71
C ILE A 204 -10.29 8.70 -6.19
N ALA A 205 -10.37 9.82 -6.91
CA ALA A 205 -10.00 9.88 -8.32
C ALA A 205 -8.52 9.56 -8.61
N ALA A 206 -7.63 9.67 -7.61
CA ALA A 206 -6.21 9.37 -7.73
C ALA A 206 -5.79 8.08 -6.99
N TYR A 207 -6.72 7.43 -6.29
CA TYR A 207 -6.44 6.31 -5.37
C TYR A 207 -6.45 4.94 -6.06
N GLY A 208 -6.26 4.93 -7.38
CA GLY A 208 -6.15 3.76 -8.24
C GLY A 208 -7.44 3.43 -9.00
N GLU A 209 -7.29 3.02 -10.26
CA GLU A 209 -8.40 2.68 -11.15
C GLU A 209 -9.04 1.33 -10.77
N GLY A 210 -10.36 1.18 -10.97
CA GLY A 210 -11.10 -0.04 -10.66
C GLY A 210 -11.50 -0.19 -9.18
N ASN A 211 -11.21 0.82 -8.36
CA ASN A 211 -11.41 0.80 -6.92
C ASN A 211 -12.91 0.80 -6.53
N GLU A 212 -13.81 1.22 -7.43
CA GLU A 212 -15.26 1.10 -7.27
C GLU A 212 -15.75 -0.35 -7.13
N ARG A 213 -15.00 -1.32 -7.66
CA ARG A 213 -15.28 -2.76 -7.49
C ARG A 213 -14.88 -3.28 -6.10
N ARG A 214 -14.02 -2.54 -5.39
CA ARG A 214 -13.49 -2.89 -4.07
C ARG A 214 -14.23 -2.16 -2.95
N LEU A 215 -14.30 -0.83 -3.02
CA LEU A 215 -14.88 0.06 -2.01
C LEU A 215 -16.41 0.05 -2.06
N THR A 216 -16.99 -1.04 -1.53
CA THR A 216 -18.43 -1.35 -1.63
C THR A 216 -19.14 -1.29 -0.28
N GLY A 217 -18.43 -1.00 0.81
CA GLY A 217 -18.96 -1.10 2.17
C GLY A 217 -18.95 -2.52 2.75
N LYS A 218 -18.48 -3.51 1.97
CA LYS A 218 -18.33 -4.92 2.37
C LYS A 218 -16.85 -5.29 2.45
N HIS A 219 -16.53 -6.47 3.00
CA HIS A 219 -15.17 -7.01 3.03
C HIS A 219 -14.14 -6.05 3.64
N GLU A 220 -14.45 -5.47 4.81
CA GLU A 220 -13.56 -4.54 5.52
C GLU A 220 -13.23 -3.26 4.73
N THR A 221 -14.17 -2.78 3.90
CA THR A 221 -14.06 -1.52 3.17
C THR A 221 -15.23 -0.57 3.46
N ALA A 222 -15.01 0.73 3.26
CA ALA A 222 -16.08 1.72 3.17
C ALA A 222 -16.68 1.80 1.76
N ASP A 223 -17.88 2.37 1.63
CA ASP A 223 -18.47 2.73 0.33
C ASP A 223 -17.69 3.87 -0.34
N ILE A 224 -17.37 3.73 -1.63
CA ILE A 224 -16.56 4.71 -2.38
C ILE A 224 -17.11 6.14 -2.39
N ASN A 225 -18.42 6.33 -2.16
CA ASN A 225 -19.07 7.64 -2.19
C ASN A 225 -19.18 8.29 -0.81
N LYS A 226 -18.85 7.56 0.26
CA LYS A 226 -19.00 8.01 1.64
C LYS A 226 -17.63 8.07 2.30
N PHE A 227 -17.36 9.17 2.98
CA PHE A 227 -16.23 9.25 3.89
C PHE A 227 -16.70 8.91 5.31
N SER A 228 -15.95 8.07 6.00
CA SER A 228 -16.14 7.79 7.41
C SER A 228 -14.79 7.56 8.08
N TRP A 229 -14.74 7.82 9.38
CA TRP A 229 -13.58 7.43 10.19
C TRP A 229 -14.01 6.94 11.56
N GLY A 230 -13.21 6.07 12.16
CA GLY A 230 -13.50 5.51 13.47
C GLY A 230 -12.26 4.90 14.14
N VAL A 231 -12.37 4.68 15.46
CA VAL A 231 -11.31 4.02 16.21
C VAL A 231 -11.52 2.52 16.15
N ALA A 232 -10.47 1.80 15.74
CA ALA A 232 -10.52 0.35 15.49
C ALA A 232 -11.58 -0.08 14.46
N ASP A 233 -12.10 0.85 13.65
CA ASP A 233 -13.17 0.58 12.71
C ASP A 233 -12.59 0.20 11.35
N ARG A 234 -12.65 -1.10 11.03
CA ARG A 234 -12.26 -1.64 9.72
C ARG A 234 -13.34 -1.47 8.65
N GLY A 235 -14.53 -0.97 8.97
CA GLY A 235 -15.53 -0.56 7.97
C GLY A 235 -15.33 0.88 7.49
N ALA A 236 -14.46 1.64 8.16
CA ALA A 236 -14.27 3.06 7.89
C ALA A 236 -13.30 3.36 6.75
N SER A 237 -13.44 4.53 6.14
CA SER A 237 -12.49 5.03 5.14
C SER A 237 -11.12 5.33 5.74
N VAL A 238 -11.10 5.92 6.94
CA VAL A 238 -9.90 6.18 7.73
C VAL A 238 -10.04 5.56 9.11
N ARG A 239 -9.01 4.83 9.56
CA ARG A 239 -9.00 4.20 10.86
C ARG A 239 -7.95 4.87 11.76
N VAL A 240 -8.31 5.07 13.02
CA VAL A 240 -7.35 5.40 14.08
C VAL A 240 -7.16 4.15 14.96
N GLY A 241 -5.92 3.76 15.21
CA GLY A 241 -5.62 2.60 16.06
C GLY A 241 -6.03 2.82 17.52
N ARG A 242 -6.35 1.73 18.24
CA ARG A 242 -6.63 1.81 19.69
C ARG A 242 -5.47 2.37 20.47
N ASP A 243 -4.25 2.01 20.10
CA ASP A 243 -3.05 2.51 20.77
C ASP A 243 -2.85 4.01 20.53
N THR A 244 -3.03 4.50 19.30
CA THR A 244 -3.02 5.94 18.98
C THR A 244 -4.09 6.71 19.77
N GLU A 245 -5.31 6.18 19.87
CA GLU A 245 -6.38 6.80 20.68
C GLU A 245 -5.99 6.86 22.15
N LYS A 246 -5.55 5.73 22.71
CA LYS A 246 -5.20 5.59 24.13
C LYS A 246 -4.01 6.46 24.53
N GLU A 247 -3.00 6.57 23.67
CA GLU A 247 -1.79 7.35 23.92
C GLU A 247 -1.96 8.85 23.59
N GLY A 248 -3.05 9.24 22.93
CA GLY A 248 -3.29 10.63 22.55
C GLY A 248 -2.36 11.16 21.47
N LYS A 249 -1.61 10.29 20.78
CA LYS A 249 -0.64 10.61 19.70
C LYS A 249 -0.32 9.38 18.87
N GLY A 250 0.17 9.56 17.64
CA GLY A 250 0.55 8.45 16.77
C GLY A 250 0.28 8.72 15.29
N TYR A 251 -0.46 7.81 14.64
CA TYR A 251 -0.79 7.86 13.21
C TYR A 251 -2.25 7.43 12.96
N PHE A 252 -2.76 7.75 11.77
CA PHE A 252 -4.00 7.19 11.22
C PHE A 252 -3.71 6.35 9.97
N GLU A 253 -4.64 5.50 9.60
CA GLU A 253 -4.58 4.59 8.44
C GLU A 253 -5.64 5.01 7.42
N ASP A 254 -5.24 5.50 6.25
CA ASP A 254 -6.15 5.73 5.12
C ASP A 254 -6.33 4.42 4.34
N ARG A 255 -7.55 3.87 4.37
CA ARG A 255 -7.86 2.52 3.85
C ARG A 255 -8.45 2.56 2.43
N ARG A 256 -8.58 3.76 1.88
CA ARG A 256 -9.17 4.01 0.56
C ARG A 256 -8.24 3.71 -0.63
N PRO A 257 -6.91 3.83 -0.58
CA PRO A 257 -6.06 3.51 -1.72
C PRO A 257 -6.17 2.03 -2.11
N SER A 258 -6.33 1.74 -3.40
CA SER A 258 -6.28 0.37 -3.91
C SER A 258 -4.85 -0.14 -4.08
N SER A 259 -4.70 -1.45 -4.19
CA SER A 259 -3.41 -2.13 -4.37
C SER A 259 -2.61 -1.64 -5.60
N ASN A 260 -3.26 -1.21 -6.69
CA ASN A 260 -2.61 -0.62 -7.88
C ASN A 260 -2.28 0.87 -7.76
N MET A 261 -2.49 1.52 -6.62
CA MET A 261 -2.26 2.97 -6.50
C MET A 261 -0.79 3.35 -6.79
N ASP A 262 -0.59 4.54 -7.35
CA ASP A 262 0.74 5.13 -7.49
C ASP A 262 1.15 5.76 -6.15
N PRO A 263 2.18 5.23 -5.46
CA PRO A 263 2.58 5.75 -4.16
C PRO A 263 3.04 7.20 -4.22
N TYR A 264 3.56 7.68 -5.35
CA TYR A 264 3.94 9.09 -5.44
C TYR A 264 2.73 10.01 -5.35
N LEU A 265 1.63 9.67 -6.05
CA LEU A 265 0.40 10.44 -6.01
C LEU A 265 -0.25 10.38 -4.63
N VAL A 266 -0.48 9.16 -4.11
CA VAL A 266 -1.21 8.98 -2.84
C VAL A 266 -0.46 9.65 -1.67
N THR A 267 0.84 9.40 -1.54
CA THR A 267 1.61 9.94 -0.41
C THR A 267 1.72 11.46 -0.48
N SER A 268 1.98 12.04 -1.67
CA SER A 268 2.08 13.50 -1.80
C SER A 268 0.74 14.18 -1.61
N MET A 269 -0.37 13.60 -2.11
CA MET A 269 -1.71 14.16 -1.91
C MET A 269 -2.13 14.12 -0.43
N ILE A 270 -1.81 13.06 0.30
CA ILE A 270 -2.05 13.01 1.76
C ILE A 270 -1.26 14.12 2.46
N ALA A 271 0.04 14.26 2.16
CA ALA A 271 0.87 15.31 2.76
C ALA A 271 0.37 16.72 2.40
N GLU A 272 0.04 16.97 1.12
CA GLU A 272 -0.48 18.25 0.64
C GLU A 272 -1.79 18.60 1.35
N THR A 273 -2.79 17.72 1.32
CA THR A 273 -4.10 17.97 1.93
C THR A 273 -3.99 18.16 3.45
N THR A 274 -3.14 17.41 4.13
CA THR A 274 -3.09 17.45 5.60
C THR A 274 -2.23 18.59 6.15
N ILE A 275 -1.14 18.95 5.46
CA ILE A 275 -0.16 19.95 5.92
C ILE A 275 -0.36 21.32 5.27
N LEU A 276 -0.65 21.37 3.96
CA LEU A 276 -0.76 22.62 3.20
C LEU A 276 -2.21 23.07 2.96
N GLY A 277 -3.15 22.12 2.96
CA GLY A 277 -4.58 22.35 2.78
C GLY A 277 -5.33 22.81 4.03
#